data_AF-A0A1U8JA34-F1
#
_entry.id   AF-A0A1U8JA34-F1
#
_cell.length_a   1.000
_cell.length_b   1.000
_cell.length_c   1.000
_cell.angle_alpha   90.00
_cell.angle_beta   90.00
_cell.angle_gamma   90.00
#
_symmetry.space_group_name_H-M   'P 1'
#
loop_
_entity.id
_entity.type
_entity.pdbx_description
1 polymer ?
#
loop_
_entity_poly.entity_id
_entity_poly.type
_entity_poly.pdbx_seq_one_letter_code
_entity_poly.pdbx_strand_id
1 'polypeptide(L)'
;MLAKGAELGVETPDAKYMVRWASIDLNGDSKVIIKLRKLSLLKSKKERIILGLHAELYRDPAADETTDTCYVVVLTTNSGMVKLDMVDDYQLYKTWSTTIYHMLMVSTSLTKYDLQLCKN
;
A
#
# COMPACT_ATOMS: atom_id res chain seq x y z
N MET A 1 -2.53 12.60 0.69
CA MET A 1 -2.75 12.07 -0.68
C MET A 1 -3.29 10.64 -0.63
N LEU A 2 -2.60 9.72 0.05
CA LEU A 2 -2.99 8.30 0.14
C LEU A 2 -4.40 8.04 0.73
N ALA A 3 -4.85 8.86 1.69
CA ALA A 3 -6.19 8.72 2.27
C ALA A 3 -7.33 9.04 1.28
N LYS A 4 -7.09 9.94 0.32
CA LYS A 4 -8.04 10.19 -0.80
C LYS A 4 -8.06 9.00 -1.77
N GLY A 5 -6.93 8.32 -1.87
CA GLY A 5 -6.73 7.16 -2.73
C GLY A 5 -6.37 7.51 -4.15
N ALA A 6 -6.05 6.48 -4.92
CA ALA A 6 -5.73 6.53 -6.34
C ALA A 6 -6.19 5.23 -7.02
N GLU A 7 -6.37 5.28 -8.33
CA GLU A 7 -6.57 4.10 -9.15
C GLU A 7 -5.21 3.46 -9.42
N LEU A 8 -5.05 2.19 -9.02
CA LEU A 8 -3.79 1.45 -9.13
C LEU A 8 -4.03 0.04 -9.67
N GLY A 9 -3.03 -0.50 -10.37
CA GLY A 9 -2.93 -1.93 -10.60
C GLY A 9 -2.67 -2.65 -9.27
N VAL A 10 -3.48 -3.66 -8.95
CA VAL A 10 -3.35 -4.38 -7.67
C VAL A 10 -3.30 -5.88 -7.91
N GLU A 11 -2.23 -6.52 -7.43
CA GLU A 11 -2.14 -7.96 -7.31
C GLU A 11 -2.50 -8.38 -5.88
N THR A 12 -3.54 -9.20 -5.73
CA THR A 12 -3.96 -9.74 -4.44
C THR A 12 -3.35 -11.13 -4.18
N PRO A 13 -3.34 -11.63 -2.92
CA PRO A 13 -2.73 -12.92 -2.55
C PRO A 13 -3.27 -14.13 -3.32
N ASP A 14 -4.47 -14.03 -3.89
CA ASP A 14 -5.05 -15.03 -4.79
C ASP A 14 -4.53 -14.91 -6.24
N ALA A 15 -3.40 -14.22 -6.44
CA ALA A 15 -2.71 -13.97 -7.71
C ALA A 15 -3.58 -13.28 -8.78
N LYS A 16 -4.66 -12.60 -8.36
CA LYS A 16 -5.51 -11.84 -9.29
C LYS A 16 -5.01 -10.41 -9.41
N TYR A 17 -4.58 -10.06 -10.61
CA TYR A 17 -4.28 -8.68 -10.98
C TYR A 17 -5.56 -7.96 -11.40
N MET A 18 -5.79 -6.76 -10.87
CA MET A 18 -7.00 -5.98 -11.11
C MET A 18 -6.78 -4.51 -10.79
N VAL A 19 -7.35 -3.63 -11.60
CA VAL A 19 -7.37 -2.21 -11.27
C VAL A 19 -8.39 -1.94 -10.15
N ARG A 20 -7.95 -1.22 -9.12
CA ARG A 20 -8.72 -0.93 -7.90
C ARG A 20 -8.49 0.50 -7.47
N TRP A 21 -9.51 1.09 -6.84
CA TRP A 21 -9.29 2.29 -6.04
C TRP A 21 -8.64 1.87 -4.73
N ALA A 22 -7.38 2.23 -4.55
CA ALA A 22 -6.61 1.97 -3.34
C ALA A 22 -6.52 3.24 -2.51
N SER A 23 -6.66 3.12 -1.19
CA SER A 23 -6.35 4.21 -0.25
C SER A 23 -5.69 3.65 1.00
N ILE A 24 -4.88 4.46 1.67
CA ILE A 24 -4.20 4.08 2.91
C ILE A 24 -4.53 5.07 4.02
N ASP A 25 -4.75 4.53 5.20
CA ASP A 25 -5.23 5.27 6.37
C ASP A 25 -4.77 4.56 7.66
N LEU A 26 -4.97 5.20 8.81
CA LEU A 26 -4.86 4.56 10.11
C LEU A 26 -6.25 4.09 10.58
N ASN A 27 -6.33 2.93 11.22
CA ASN A 27 -7.55 2.50 11.90
C ASN A 27 -7.62 3.08 13.34
N GLY A 28 -8.69 2.75 14.07
CA GLY A 28 -8.87 3.21 15.46
C GLY A 28 -7.78 2.74 16.44
N ASP A 29 -7.08 1.66 16.13
CA ASP A 29 -5.94 1.15 16.91
C ASP A 29 -4.59 1.76 16.45
N SER A 30 -4.62 2.82 15.65
CA SER A 30 -3.43 3.40 15.01
C SER A 30 -2.62 2.43 14.14
N LYS A 31 -3.25 1.36 13.61
CA LYS A 31 -2.62 0.44 12.65
C LYS A 31 -2.79 0.97 11.24
N VAL A 32 -1.75 0.84 10.43
CA VAL A 32 -1.79 1.23 9.02
C VAL A 32 -2.65 0.22 8.24
N ILE A 33 -3.66 0.70 7.52
CA ILE A 33 -4.57 -0.13 6.75
C ILE A 33 -4.59 0.28 5.28
N ILE A 34 -4.61 -0.72 4.40
CA ILE A 34 -4.96 -0.54 2.99
C ILE A 34 -6.42 -0.87 2.78
N LYS A 35 -7.07 -0.03 1.97
CA LYS A 35 -8.48 -0.08 1.63
C LYS A 35 -8.58 -0.24 0.12
N LEU A 36 -9.07 -1.39 -0.34
CA LEU A 36 -9.22 -1.71 -1.77
C LEU A 36 -10.70 -1.73 -2.15
N ARG A 37 -11.08 -0.92 -3.15
CA ARG A 37 -12.45 -0.80 -3.65
C ARG A 37 -12.50 -1.13 -5.15
N LYS A 38 -13.59 -1.80 -5.58
CA LYS A 38 -13.89 -1.98 -7.01
C LYS A 38 -14.36 -0.65 -7.59
N LEU A 39 -13.85 -0.26 -8.76
CA LEU A 39 -14.22 1.01 -9.41
C LEU A 39 -15.73 1.16 -9.64
N SER A 40 -16.43 0.06 -9.93
CA SER A 40 -17.89 0.04 -10.17
C SER A 40 -18.78 0.02 -8.93
N LEU A 41 -18.22 -0.17 -7.72
CA LEU A 41 -19.02 -0.34 -6.50
C LEU A 41 -18.58 0.64 -5.40
N LEU A 42 -19.45 1.59 -5.09
CA LEU A 42 -19.26 2.58 -4.02
C LEU A 42 -19.15 1.94 -2.61
N LYS A 43 -19.81 0.79 -2.37
CA LYS A 43 -19.97 0.21 -1.03
C LYS A 43 -19.04 -0.97 -0.70
N SER A 44 -18.50 -1.69 -1.69
CA SER A 44 -17.65 -2.86 -1.41
C SER A 44 -16.20 -2.45 -1.19
N LYS A 45 -15.68 -2.66 0.01
CA LYS A 45 -14.33 -2.30 0.40
C LYS A 45 -13.72 -3.46 1.18
N LYS A 46 -12.56 -3.94 0.74
CA LYS A 46 -11.76 -4.89 1.53
C LYS A 46 -10.67 -4.09 2.24
N GLU A 47 -10.58 -4.26 3.55
CA GLU A 47 -9.55 -3.63 4.39
C GLU A 47 -8.56 -4.68 4.87
N ARG A 48 -7.29 -4.28 4.96
CA ARG A 48 -6.19 -5.14 5.42
C ARG A 48 -5.19 -4.32 6.22
N ILE A 49 -4.63 -4.92 7.26
CA ILE A 49 -3.59 -4.27 8.08
C ILE A 49 -2.25 -4.50 7.40
N ILE A 50 -1.50 -3.42 7.17
CA ILE A 50 -0.15 -3.44 6.62
C ILE A 50 0.82 -3.67 7.78
N LEU A 51 1.68 -4.68 7.62
CA LEU A 51 2.69 -5.10 8.60
C LEU A 51 4.11 -4.73 8.17
N GLY A 52 4.32 -4.53 6.86
CA GLY A 52 5.60 -4.18 6.28
C GLY A 52 5.47 -3.79 4.82
N LEU A 53 6.55 -3.25 4.25
CA LEU A 53 6.62 -2.93 2.83
C LEU A 53 8.03 -3.16 2.29
N HIS A 54 8.11 -3.44 1.00
CA HIS A 54 9.34 -3.35 0.20
C HIS A 54 9.00 -2.88 -1.23
N ALA A 55 10.04 -2.56 -1.99
CA ALA A 55 9.90 -2.14 -3.38
C ALA A 55 10.41 -3.24 -4.32
N GLU A 56 9.69 -3.43 -5.43
CA GLU A 56 10.10 -4.23 -6.58
C GLU A 56 10.16 -3.32 -7.81
N LEU A 57 11.13 -3.56 -8.68
CA LEU A 57 11.27 -2.89 -9.97
C LEU A 57 11.20 -3.93 -11.07
N TYR A 58 10.54 -3.61 -12.17
CA TYR A 58 10.56 -4.43 -13.37
C TYR A 58 10.73 -3.57 -14.61
N ARG A 59 11.08 -4.21 -15.73
CA ARG A 59 11.04 -3.57 -17.05
C ARG A 59 9.81 -4.04 -17.80
N ASP A 60 9.05 -3.10 -18.35
CA ASP A 60 7.95 -3.44 -19.24
C ASP A 60 8.54 -3.95 -20.57
N PRO A 61 8.33 -5.23 -20.95
CA PRO A 61 8.84 -5.76 -22.21
C PRO A 61 8.26 -5.09 -23.46
N ALA A 62 7.15 -4.34 -23.32
CA ALA A 62 6.46 -3.66 -24.40
C ALA A 62 6.81 -2.17 -24.53
N ALA A 63 7.64 -1.61 -23.64
CA ALA A 63 8.04 -0.21 -23.67
C ALA A 63 9.26 0.03 -24.59
N ASP A 64 9.26 1.17 -25.29
CA ASP A 64 10.39 1.63 -26.11
C ASP A 64 11.55 2.13 -25.22
N GLU A 65 12.80 1.95 -25.68
CA GLU A 65 14.10 2.03 -24.95
C GLU A 65 14.36 3.24 -24.03
N THR A 66 13.51 4.27 -24.02
CA THR A 66 13.75 5.54 -23.33
C THR A 66 13.14 5.66 -21.93
N THR A 67 12.19 4.81 -21.52
CA THR A 67 11.60 4.84 -20.16
C THR A 67 11.06 3.47 -19.74
N ASP A 68 11.94 2.61 -19.24
CA ASP A 68 11.63 1.19 -19.02
C ASP A 68 11.33 0.78 -17.58
N THR A 69 11.56 1.62 -16.56
CA THR A 69 11.50 1.15 -15.16
C THR A 69 10.13 1.35 -14.57
N CYS A 70 9.43 0.24 -14.31
CA CYS A 70 8.16 0.23 -13.60
C CYS A 70 8.36 -0.05 -12.10
N TYR A 71 7.49 0.54 -11.29
CA TYR A 71 7.61 0.57 -9.84
C TYR A 71 6.46 -0.16 -9.15
N VAL A 72 6.80 -1.12 -8.29
CA VAL A 72 5.83 -1.87 -7.51
C VAL A 72 6.10 -1.69 -6.02
N VAL A 73 5.09 -1.28 -5.26
CA VAL A 73 5.12 -1.30 -3.80
C VAL A 73 4.49 -2.61 -3.34
N VAL A 74 5.27 -3.46 -2.69
CA VAL A 74 4.77 -4.72 -2.13
C VAL A 74 4.50 -4.54 -0.65
N LEU A 75 3.27 -4.88 -0.26
CA LEU A 75 2.77 -4.76 1.10
C LEU A 75 2.61 -6.15 1.70
N THR A 76 3.29 -6.39 2.82
CA THR A 76 2.99 -7.54 3.66
C THR A 76 1.79 -7.17 4.52
N THR A 77 0.68 -7.90 4.38
CA THR A 77 -0.54 -7.66 5.17
C THR A 77 -0.88 -8.85 6.06
N ASN A 78 -1.79 -8.65 7.02
CA ASN A 78 -2.35 -9.72 7.86
C ASN A 78 -3.14 -10.80 7.09
N SER A 79 -3.33 -10.65 5.78
CA SER A 79 -4.04 -11.59 4.91
C SER A 79 -3.25 -11.98 3.65
N GLY A 80 -1.92 -11.82 3.70
CA GLY A 80 -1.01 -12.13 2.59
C GLY A 80 -0.46 -10.89 1.88
N MET A 81 0.34 -11.10 0.84
CA MET A 81 0.97 -10.01 0.09
C MET A 81 -0.01 -9.29 -0.83
N VAL A 82 0.13 -7.97 -0.92
CA VAL A 82 -0.57 -7.13 -1.90
C VAL A 82 0.47 -6.34 -2.67
N LYS A 83 0.46 -6.40 -3.99
CA LYS A 83 1.33 -5.56 -4.82
C LYS A 83 0.53 -4.39 -5.38
N LEU A 84 1.09 -3.19 -5.26
CA LEU A 84 0.57 -1.96 -5.85
C LEU A 84 1.49 -1.57 -7.00
N ASP A 85 0.98 -1.72 -8.21
CA ASP A 85 1.68 -1.41 -9.44
C ASP A 85 1.44 0.06 -9.80
N MET A 86 2.52 0.84 -9.77
CA MET A 86 2.53 2.27 -10.08
C MET A 86 2.99 2.52 -11.52
N VAL A 87 3.27 1.45 -12.29
CA VAL A 87 3.78 1.52 -13.66
C VAL A 87 5.02 2.43 -13.68
N ASP A 88 5.13 3.36 -14.62
CA ASP A 88 6.25 4.29 -14.80
C ASP A 88 6.15 5.56 -13.93
N ASP A 89 5.13 5.67 -13.06
CA ASP A 89 4.94 6.83 -12.19
C ASP A 89 5.84 6.78 -10.94
N TYR A 90 7.09 7.22 -11.11
CA TYR A 90 8.06 7.33 -10.03
C TYR A 90 7.59 8.25 -8.89
N GLN A 91 6.87 9.33 -9.18
CA GLN A 91 6.45 10.27 -8.13
C GLN A 91 5.36 9.67 -7.24
N LEU A 92 4.42 8.94 -7.86
CA LEU A 92 3.40 8.19 -7.14
C LEU A 92 4.04 7.09 -6.31
N TYR A 93 4.93 6.28 -6.89
CA TYR A 93 5.71 5.27 -6.16
C TYR A 93 6.44 5.86 -4.96
N LYS A 94 7.22 6.93 -5.16
CA LYS A 94 8.02 7.57 -4.11
C LYS A 94 7.12 8.11 -3.01
N THR A 95 6.04 8.79 -3.38
CA THR A 95 5.10 9.36 -2.39
C THR A 95 4.42 8.26 -1.58
N TRP A 96 3.96 7.20 -2.23
CA TRP A 96 3.27 6.09 -1.55
C TRP A 96 4.21 5.30 -0.66
N SER A 97 5.34 4.82 -1.18
CA SER A 97 6.32 4.02 -0.41
C SER A 97 6.82 4.77 0.83
N THR A 98 7.25 6.03 0.67
CA THR A 98 7.76 6.83 1.80
C THR A 98 6.68 7.16 2.82
N THR A 99 5.46 7.49 2.40
CA THR A 99 4.37 7.80 3.32
C THR A 99 3.97 6.56 4.13
N ILE A 100 3.84 5.39 3.49
CA ILE A 100 3.50 4.14 4.19
C ILE A 100 4.62 3.77 5.17
N TYR A 101 5.88 3.91 4.76
CA TYR A 101 7.03 3.67 5.63
C TYR A 101 6.97 4.52 6.90
N HIS A 102 6.75 5.83 6.76
CA HIS A 102 6.61 6.72 7.90
C HIS A 102 5.40 6.37 8.78
N MET A 103 4.26 6.03 8.17
CA MET A 103 3.07 5.59 8.93
C MET A 103 3.35 4.33 9.76
N LEU A 104 4.08 3.35 9.21
CA LEU A 104 4.45 2.13 9.94
C LEU A 104 5.43 2.43 11.09
N MET A 105 6.43 3.28 10.87
CA MET A 105 7.35 3.68 11.95
C MET A 105 6.64 4.43 13.08
N VAL A 106 5.71 5.34 12.75
CA VAL A 106 4.94 6.07 13.76
C VAL A 106 3.99 5.12 14.50
N SER A 107 3.28 4.24 13.79
CA SER A 107 2.38 3.25 14.37
C SER A 107 3.09 2.35 15.38
N THR A 108 4.25 1.79 15.02
CA THR A 108 5.05 0.96 15.93
C THR A 108 5.59 1.72 17.13
N SER A 109 5.91 3.01 16.99
CA SER A 109 6.38 3.85 18.09
C SER A 109 5.24 4.14 19.07
N LEU A 110 4.03 4.44 18.57
CA LEU A 110 2.86 4.70 19.40
C LEU A 110 2.49 3.48 20.25
N THR A 111 2.50 2.28 19.66
CA THR A 111 2.26 1.04 20.41
C THR A 111 3.27 0.82 21.53
N LYS A 112 4.54 1.18 21.31
CA LYS A 112 5.58 1.10 22.37
C LYS A 112 5.31 2.08 23.51
N TYR A 113 4.83 3.28 23.23
CA TYR A 113 4.46 4.26 24.26
C TYR A 113 3.27 3.79 25.10
N ASP A 114 2.20 3.30 24.46
CA ASP A 114 1.02 2.79 25.18
C ASP A 114 1.38 1.62 26.10
N LEU A 115 2.24 0.70 25.63
CA LEU A 115 2.75 -0.42 26.44
C LEU A 115 3.60 0.02 27.64
N GLN A 116 4.21 1.21 27.62
CA GLN A 116 4.92 1.76 28.77
C GLN A 116 3.95 2.36 29.80
N LEU A 117 2.85 2.97 29.35
CA LEU A 117 1.84 3.54 30.24
C LEU A 117 1.05 2.47 31.01
N CYS A 118 0.78 1.32 30.39
CA CYS A 118 0.06 0.22 31.04
C CYS A 118 0.89 -0.59 32.05
N LYS A 119 2.17 -0.24 32.28
CA LYS A 119 3.06 -0.94 33.22
C LYS A 119 3.14 -0.30 34.62
N ASN A 120 2.29 0.68 34.93
CA ASN A 120 2.25 1.37 36.22
C ASN A 120 1.03 0.97 37.05
#